data_AF-A0A151F4X8-F1
#
_entry.id   AF-A0A151F4X8-F1
#
_cell.length_a   1.000
_cell.length_b   1.000
_cell.length_c   1.000
_cell.angle_alpha   90.00
_cell.angle_beta   90.00
_cell.angle_gamma   90.00
#
_symmetry.space_group_name_H-M   'P 1'
#
loop_
_entity.id
_entity.type
_entity.pdbx_description
1 polymer ?
#
loop_
_entity_poly.entity_id
_entity_poly.type
_entity_poly.pdbx_seq_one_letter_code
_entity_poly.pdbx_strand_id
1 'polypeptide(L)'
;MKVTGSHQEILEIFIKKRSGKNPTPEMVSPGGERPLVFGIQSLFYTKKANYLSCLEMTLRVPTYVWNHHQYLFKGTLIYAFLRQTMSHFTFRNFPRDLYGMFTYIHEEPRISLSEIARRMQIDKRTASAWWKIAVENGIIVPPVLRRKSFLNFREYVYFLKVKDPAKLFEKLKESTEIIYYMVQTGFSNFGITSKNPIDPPDDVVLSGERSDYCLSIPPNCSFEKSLEVIQEKLTVLKDVELKPSPLVYHDSFYEPWDEKDEILYWEYYYNMRKPLSSVMRENQIYSDKIMNWIRRRNEFGQILMFYFPEGERTYLPSIYVLKTDYDSVVIDLFSQLPVSSAFYRVGGCLVMTLYVPFRLIVRSSVRNVLSRLQEEALVEEYDNTIVEYHYRP
;
A
#
# COMPACT_ATOMS: atom_id res chain seq x y z
N MET A 1 -9.60 46.93 -21.50
CA MET A 1 -8.20 46.50 -21.68
C MET A 1 -8.18 44.98 -21.76
N LYS A 2 -7.97 44.43 -22.96
CA LYS A 2 -7.78 42.99 -23.19
C LYS A 2 -6.29 42.74 -23.30
N VAL A 3 -5.75 41.85 -22.50
CA VAL A 3 -4.40 41.30 -22.67
C VAL A 3 -4.56 39.82 -22.95
N THR A 4 -4.34 39.47 -24.21
CA THR A 4 -4.19 38.11 -24.72
C THR A 4 -2.69 37.88 -24.89
N GLY A 5 -2.12 36.93 -24.13
CA GLY A 5 -0.72 36.50 -24.27
C GLY A 5 -0.66 34.98 -24.23
N SER A 6 -0.16 34.37 -25.29
CA SER A 6 -0.13 32.93 -25.53
C SER A 6 1.02 32.24 -24.80
N HIS A 7 0.78 31.01 -24.34
CA HIS A 7 1.70 30.13 -23.61
C HIS A 7 2.90 29.60 -24.44
N GLN A 8 3.17 30.14 -25.62
CA GLN A 8 4.19 29.62 -26.54
C GLN A 8 5.55 30.32 -26.46
N GLU A 9 5.67 31.47 -25.81
CA GLU A 9 6.94 32.23 -25.77
C GLU A 9 7.87 31.87 -24.59
N ILE A 10 7.41 31.06 -23.62
CA ILE A 10 8.24 30.66 -22.46
C ILE A 10 9.09 29.40 -22.75
N LEU A 11 8.76 28.63 -23.79
CA LEU A 11 9.43 27.37 -24.14
C LEU A 11 10.72 27.54 -24.98
N GLU A 12 10.94 28.68 -25.63
CA GLU A 12 12.13 28.89 -26.47
C GLU A 12 13.38 29.39 -25.73
N ILE A 13 13.24 29.85 -24.47
CA ILE A 13 14.37 30.35 -23.68
C ILE A 13 15.17 29.21 -23.02
N PHE A 14 14.59 28.02 -22.85
CA PHE A 14 15.23 26.92 -22.13
C PHE A 14 16.09 25.97 -23.00
N ILE A 15 15.97 26.02 -24.33
CA ILE A 15 16.67 25.06 -25.22
C ILE A 15 18.06 25.56 -25.69
N LYS A 16 18.44 26.82 -25.44
CA LYS A 16 19.66 27.40 -26.03
C LYS A 16 20.92 27.47 -25.14
N LYS A 17 21.01 26.70 -24.04
CA LYS A 17 22.17 26.79 -23.11
C LYS A 17 22.88 25.47 -22.74
N ARG A 18 22.72 24.41 -23.52
CA ARG A 18 23.55 23.19 -23.39
C ARG A 18 23.97 22.62 -24.76
N SER A 19 24.93 23.27 -25.40
CA SER A 19 25.73 22.64 -26.45
C SER A 19 27.09 23.33 -26.52
N GLY A 20 28.11 22.67 -25.98
CA GLY A 20 29.47 23.21 -25.99
C GLY A 20 30.46 22.26 -25.35
N LYS A 21 30.79 21.17 -26.05
CA LYS A 21 32.13 20.54 -26.02
C LYS A 21 32.25 19.54 -27.17
N ASN A 22 33.25 19.79 -28.01
CA ASN A 22 33.63 19.03 -29.20
C ASN A 22 34.31 17.68 -28.86
N PRO A 23 34.38 16.73 -29.81
CA PRO A 23 34.84 15.36 -29.60
C PRO A 23 36.33 15.17 -29.95
N THR A 24 36.91 14.07 -29.46
CA THR A 24 38.20 13.50 -29.90
C THR A 24 38.13 11.95 -29.79
N PRO A 25 38.95 11.20 -30.55
CA PRO A 25 38.44 10.18 -31.45
C PRO A 25 38.71 8.72 -31.02
N GLU A 26 38.09 7.85 -31.81
CA GLU A 26 38.05 6.39 -31.85
C GLU A 26 39.35 5.64 -31.50
N MET A 27 39.18 4.50 -30.81
CA MET A 27 39.99 3.30 -31.06
C MET A 27 39.08 2.07 -31.16
N VAL A 28 39.15 1.45 -32.33
CA VAL A 28 38.59 0.16 -32.72
C VAL A 28 39.49 -0.96 -32.17
N SER A 29 38.91 -2.04 -31.63
CA SER A 29 39.28 -3.43 -32.01
C SER A 29 38.46 -4.50 -31.28
N PRO A 30 38.40 -5.73 -31.86
CA PRO A 30 37.18 -6.54 -31.91
C PRO A 30 37.24 -7.79 -31.02
N GLY A 31 36.09 -8.44 -30.85
CA GLY A 31 36.08 -9.88 -30.66
C GLY A 31 34.91 -10.45 -29.86
N GLY A 32 34.23 -11.41 -30.49
CA GLY A 32 33.84 -12.64 -29.79
C GLY A 32 32.36 -12.83 -29.50
N GLU A 33 31.63 -13.33 -30.50
CA GLU A 33 30.38 -14.06 -30.31
C GLU A 33 30.63 -15.35 -29.50
N ARG A 34 29.77 -15.62 -28.49
CA ARG A 34 29.35 -16.98 -28.11
C ARG A 34 27.92 -16.95 -27.56
N PRO A 35 27.06 -17.93 -27.90
CA PRO A 35 25.70 -18.02 -27.40
C PRO A 35 25.66 -18.74 -26.04
N LEU A 36 24.94 -18.17 -25.08
CA LEU A 36 24.55 -18.87 -23.84
C LEU A 36 23.09 -19.29 -23.96
N VAL A 37 22.91 -20.58 -24.17
CA VAL A 37 21.63 -21.30 -24.04
C VAL A 37 21.40 -21.54 -22.55
N PHE A 38 20.36 -20.93 -21.98
CA PHE A 38 19.83 -21.34 -20.68
C PHE A 38 18.38 -21.81 -20.85
N GLY A 39 18.18 -23.12 -20.68
CA GLY A 39 16.88 -23.74 -20.58
C GLY A 39 16.23 -23.42 -19.23
N ILE A 40 15.01 -22.88 -19.28
CA ILE A 40 14.17 -22.64 -18.10
C ILE A 40 13.25 -23.85 -17.96
N GLN A 41 13.43 -24.64 -16.90
CA GLN A 41 12.42 -25.59 -16.43
C GLN A 41 11.39 -24.82 -15.58
N SER A 42 10.19 -24.66 -16.13
CA SER A 42 9.01 -24.16 -15.44
C SER A 42 8.45 -25.24 -14.50
N LEU A 43 8.40 -24.99 -13.20
CA LEU A 43 7.66 -25.80 -12.24
C LEU A 43 6.31 -25.12 -11.95
N PHE A 44 5.25 -25.69 -12.53
CA PHE A 44 3.86 -25.37 -12.22
C PHE A 44 3.51 -25.84 -10.80
N TYR A 45 2.94 -24.96 -9.98
CA TYR A 45 2.20 -25.33 -8.77
C TYR A 45 0.71 -25.11 -9.03
N THR A 46 -0.02 -26.19 -9.32
CA THR A 46 -1.49 -26.21 -9.30
C THR A 46 -1.96 -26.74 -7.96
N LYS A 47 -2.59 -25.87 -7.15
CA LYS A 47 -3.31 -26.27 -5.93
C LYS A 47 -4.70 -26.77 -6.33
N LYS A 48 -4.92 -28.08 -6.21
CA LYS A 48 -6.26 -28.70 -6.25
C LYS A 48 -6.97 -28.46 -4.90
N ALA A 49 -8.16 -27.89 -4.99
CA ALA A 49 -9.19 -27.96 -3.96
C ALA A 49 -9.77 -29.38 -3.91
N ASN A 50 -9.99 -29.92 -2.71
CA ASN A 50 -10.76 -31.15 -2.53
C ASN A 50 -12.02 -30.85 -1.74
N TYR A 51 -13.15 -31.09 -2.42
CA TYR A 51 -14.45 -31.39 -1.84
C TYR A 51 -14.42 -32.81 -1.26
N LEU A 52 -15.05 -32.98 -0.10
CA LEU A 52 -15.38 -34.26 0.51
C LEU A 52 -16.71 -34.76 -0.09
N SER A 53 -16.69 -35.94 -0.72
CA SER A 53 -17.86 -36.82 -0.77
C SER A 53 -17.43 -38.26 -1.02
N CYS A 54 -17.98 -39.16 -0.22
CA CYS A 54 -17.80 -40.60 -0.20
C CYS A 54 -17.94 -41.27 -1.57
N LEU A 55 -17.11 -42.29 -1.83
CA LEU A 55 -17.57 -43.62 -2.26
C LEU A 55 -16.43 -44.64 -2.17
N GLU A 56 -16.73 -45.75 -1.51
CA GLU A 56 -15.91 -46.97 -1.51
C GLU A 56 -15.83 -47.54 -2.94
N MET A 57 -14.63 -47.92 -3.39
CA MET A 57 -14.49 -49.01 -4.35
C MET A 57 -13.08 -49.59 -4.30
N THR A 58 -13.03 -50.84 -3.83
CA THR A 58 -11.90 -51.76 -3.78
C THR A 58 -11.54 -52.21 -5.19
N LEU A 59 -10.27 -52.08 -5.62
CA LEU A 59 -9.69 -52.92 -6.67
C LEU A 59 -8.16 -53.04 -6.49
N ARG A 60 -7.69 -54.30 -6.38
CA ARG A 60 -6.29 -54.77 -6.53
C ARG A 60 -5.84 -54.46 -7.97
N VAL A 61 -4.58 -54.20 -8.32
CA VAL A 61 -3.32 -55.01 -8.36
C VAL A 61 -2.20 -54.05 -8.88
N PRO A 62 -0.92 -54.42 -9.17
CA PRO A 62 0.10 -55.27 -8.53
C PRO A 62 1.37 -54.49 -8.12
N THR A 63 2.20 -55.17 -7.34
CA THR A 63 3.58 -54.85 -6.97
C THR A 63 4.49 -54.59 -8.17
N TYR A 64 5.11 -53.41 -8.22
CA TYR A 64 6.35 -53.16 -8.95
C TYR A 64 7.44 -52.67 -8.01
N VAL A 65 8.60 -53.30 -8.16
CA VAL A 65 9.86 -53.13 -7.45
C VAL A 65 10.37 -51.69 -7.58
N TRP A 66 10.64 -51.03 -6.44
CA TRP A 66 11.37 -49.76 -6.40
C TRP A 66 12.63 -49.91 -5.54
N ASN A 67 13.78 -49.77 -6.22
CA ASN A 67 15.09 -49.63 -5.60
C ASN A 67 15.28 -48.22 -5.02
N HIS A 68 15.90 -48.21 -3.84
CA HIS A 68 16.65 -47.12 -3.18
C HIS A 68 16.48 -45.68 -3.67
N HIS A 69 15.60 -44.92 -3.00
CA HIS A 69 15.85 -43.53 -2.58
C HIS A 69 14.87 -43.14 -1.46
N GLN A 70 15.07 -43.73 -0.28
CA GLN A 70 14.54 -43.19 0.99
C GLN A 70 15.72 -42.56 1.74
N TYR A 71 15.42 -41.53 2.53
CA TYR A 71 16.34 -40.63 3.28
C TYR A 71 16.69 -39.31 2.58
N LEU A 72 15.68 -38.45 2.38
CA LEU A 72 15.84 -36.98 2.42
C LEU A 72 14.52 -36.18 2.40
N PHE A 73 13.35 -36.84 2.35
CA PHE A 73 12.04 -36.15 2.28
C PHE A 73 11.16 -36.23 3.55
N LYS A 74 11.69 -36.71 4.69
CA LYS A 74 10.95 -36.74 5.97
C LYS A 74 11.21 -35.55 6.89
N GLY A 75 12.25 -34.75 6.66
CA GLY A 75 12.60 -33.61 7.53
C GLY A 75 11.76 -32.34 7.29
N THR A 76 11.37 -32.07 6.05
CA THR A 76 10.77 -30.79 5.65
C THR A 76 9.26 -30.73 5.89
N LEU A 77 8.56 -31.86 5.79
CA LEU A 77 7.12 -31.95 6.08
C LEU A 77 6.79 -31.89 7.57
N ILE A 78 7.69 -32.39 8.43
CA ILE A 78 7.53 -32.30 9.89
C ILE A 78 7.69 -30.85 10.37
N TYR A 79 8.56 -30.05 9.75
CA TYR A 79 8.72 -28.64 10.09
C TYR A 79 7.51 -27.77 9.70
N ALA A 80 6.86 -28.04 8.56
CA ALA A 80 5.64 -27.34 8.17
C ALA A 80 4.43 -27.72 9.05
N PHE A 81 4.34 -28.99 9.47
CA PHE A 81 3.27 -29.49 10.34
C PHE A 81 3.44 -29.07 11.81
N LEU A 82 4.68 -28.97 12.31
CA LEU A 82 4.99 -28.46 13.65
C LEU A 82 4.79 -26.93 13.77
N ARG A 83 4.95 -26.17 12.68
CA ARG A 83 4.61 -24.73 12.67
C ARG A 83 3.11 -24.49 12.81
N GLN A 84 2.28 -25.43 12.35
CA GLN A 84 0.82 -25.34 12.44
C GLN A 84 0.26 -25.82 13.79
N THR A 85 1.01 -26.66 14.52
CA THR A 85 0.57 -27.25 15.80
C THR A 85 1.17 -26.58 17.04
N MET A 86 2.31 -25.88 16.94
CA MET A 86 2.93 -25.20 18.09
C MET A 86 2.41 -23.77 18.39
N SER A 87 1.40 -23.28 17.67
CA SER A 87 0.75 -21.98 17.94
C SER A 87 -0.53 -22.09 18.78
N HIS A 88 -0.85 -23.27 19.32
CA HIS A 88 -1.98 -23.47 20.24
C HIS A 88 -1.58 -23.24 21.71
N PHE A 89 -0.58 -22.38 21.97
CA PHE A 89 -0.30 -21.89 23.31
C PHE A 89 -1.56 -21.22 23.89
N THR A 90 -1.86 -21.57 25.13
CA THR A 90 -3.08 -21.35 25.93
C THR A 90 -3.47 -19.88 26.21
N PHE A 91 -3.07 -18.92 25.37
CA PHE A 91 -3.46 -17.50 25.43
C PHE A 91 -4.91 -17.22 24.97
N ARG A 92 -5.80 -18.20 25.01
CA ARG A 92 -7.15 -18.12 24.40
C ARG A 92 -8.18 -17.32 25.20
N ASN A 93 -7.92 -16.97 26.46
CA ASN A 93 -8.98 -16.48 27.35
C ASN A 93 -8.82 -15.04 27.86
N PHE A 94 -7.74 -14.33 27.54
CA PHE A 94 -7.67 -12.90 27.85
C PHE A 94 -8.22 -12.09 26.68
N PRO A 95 -9.25 -11.23 26.89
CA PRO A 95 -9.69 -10.33 25.84
C PRO A 95 -8.50 -9.44 25.45
N ARG A 96 -8.15 -9.48 24.16
CA ARG A 96 -7.02 -8.72 23.62
C ARG A 96 -7.58 -7.40 23.10
N ASP A 97 -7.27 -6.30 23.76
CA ASP A 97 -7.62 -4.97 23.28
C ASP A 97 -6.59 -4.49 22.24
N LEU A 98 -6.62 -5.11 21.06
CA LEU A 98 -5.73 -4.73 19.96
C LEU A 98 -6.09 -3.36 19.38
N TYR A 99 -7.35 -2.94 19.50
CA TYR A 99 -7.77 -1.61 19.09
C TYR A 99 -7.17 -0.53 20.00
N GLY A 100 -7.21 -0.70 21.32
CA GLY A 100 -6.55 0.21 22.27
C GLY A 100 -5.04 0.28 22.07
N MET A 101 -4.39 -0.84 21.71
CA MET A 101 -2.98 -0.79 21.30
C MET A 101 -2.79 0.01 20.01
N PHE A 102 -3.66 -0.17 19.02
CA PHE A 102 -3.65 0.59 17.78
C PHE A 102 -3.77 2.08 18.03
N THR A 103 -4.71 2.54 18.86
CA THR A 103 -4.92 3.97 19.13
C THR A 103 -3.70 4.63 19.77
N TYR A 104 -3.07 3.99 20.76
CA TYR A 104 -1.84 4.53 21.38
C TYR A 104 -0.67 4.65 20.39
N ILE A 105 -0.52 3.69 19.47
CA ILE A 105 0.54 3.74 18.46
C ILE A 105 0.20 4.74 17.37
N HIS A 106 -1.08 4.89 17.02
CA HIS A 106 -1.52 5.92 16.07
C HIS A 106 -1.19 7.33 16.58
N GLU A 107 -1.49 7.61 17.86
CA GLU A 107 -1.16 8.89 18.51
C GLU A 107 0.35 9.13 18.60
N GLU A 108 1.10 8.11 19.02
CA GLU A 108 2.55 8.19 19.17
C GLU A 108 3.23 6.99 18.47
N PRO A 109 3.57 7.11 17.17
CA PRO A 109 4.07 6.00 16.34
C PRO A 109 5.29 5.27 16.89
N ARG A 110 6.10 5.95 17.72
CA ARG A 110 7.30 5.42 18.37
C ARG A 110 7.14 5.11 19.85
N ILE A 111 5.91 5.14 20.39
CA ILE A 111 5.63 4.82 21.80
C ILE A 111 6.22 3.46 22.18
N SER A 112 6.92 3.41 23.30
CA SER A 112 7.55 2.17 23.75
C SER A 112 6.49 1.15 24.18
N LEU A 113 6.76 -0.14 23.97
CA LEU A 113 5.84 -1.20 24.43
C LEU A 113 5.70 -1.23 25.96
N SER A 114 6.68 -0.68 26.70
CA SER A 114 6.59 -0.56 28.15
C SER A 114 5.59 0.52 28.56
N GLU A 115 5.57 1.63 27.80
CA GLU A 115 4.61 2.71 28.00
C GLU A 115 3.19 2.29 27.59
N ILE A 116 3.04 1.56 26.46
CA ILE A 116 1.75 0.95 26.10
C ILE A 116 1.26 0.03 27.23
N ALA A 117 2.13 -0.85 27.73
CA ALA A 117 1.80 -1.77 28.82
C ALA A 117 1.30 -1.02 30.06
N ARG A 118 1.97 0.07 30.43
CA ARG A 118 1.57 0.96 31.53
C ARG A 118 0.19 1.58 31.29
N ARG A 119 -0.07 2.13 30.10
CA ARG A 119 -1.36 2.76 29.77
C ARG A 119 -2.51 1.75 29.73
N MET A 120 -2.25 0.54 29.27
CA MET A 120 -3.22 -0.56 29.19
C MET A 120 -3.34 -1.37 30.50
N GLN A 121 -2.54 -1.07 31.53
CA GLN A 121 -2.49 -1.82 32.80
C GLN A 121 -2.22 -3.33 32.61
N ILE A 122 -1.34 -3.66 31.66
CA ILE A 122 -0.89 -5.03 31.40
C ILE A 122 0.62 -5.13 31.62
N ASP A 123 1.15 -6.35 31.74
CA ASP A 123 2.59 -6.53 31.83
C ASP A 123 3.27 -6.27 30.47
N LYS A 124 4.54 -5.84 30.51
CA LYS A 124 5.35 -5.53 29.33
C LYS A 124 5.47 -6.71 28.36
N ARG A 125 5.56 -7.95 28.87
CA ARG A 125 5.69 -9.15 28.03
C ARG A 125 4.38 -9.42 27.29
N THR A 126 3.24 -9.23 27.93
CA THR A 126 1.91 -9.30 27.31
C THR A 126 1.75 -8.24 26.22
N ALA A 127 2.10 -6.97 26.48
CA ALA A 127 2.08 -5.93 25.43
C ALA A 127 2.98 -6.29 24.24
N SER A 128 4.15 -6.88 24.51
CA SER A 128 5.08 -7.31 23.46
C SER A 128 4.53 -8.49 22.65
N ALA A 129 3.89 -9.46 23.31
CA ALA A 129 3.22 -10.58 22.67
C ALA A 129 2.03 -10.13 21.82
N TRP A 130 1.21 -9.20 22.32
CA TRP A 130 0.07 -8.63 21.60
C TRP A 130 0.52 -7.86 20.36
N TRP A 131 1.55 -7.00 20.49
CA TRP A 131 2.12 -6.30 19.34
C TRP A 131 2.61 -7.27 18.27
N LYS A 132 3.37 -8.29 18.67
CA LYS A 132 3.87 -9.31 17.75
C LYS A 132 2.72 -10.01 17.01
N ILE A 133 1.70 -10.47 17.75
CA ILE A 133 0.52 -11.12 17.17
C ILE A 133 -0.21 -10.18 16.21
N ALA A 134 -0.41 -8.92 16.59
CA ALA A 134 -1.13 -7.95 15.77
C ALA A 134 -0.41 -7.69 14.44
N VAL A 135 0.92 -7.55 14.47
CA VAL A 135 1.72 -7.35 13.25
C VAL A 135 1.79 -8.63 12.40
N GLU A 136 2.04 -9.79 13.00
CA GLU A 136 2.16 -11.06 12.27
C GLU A 136 0.86 -11.48 11.58
N ASN A 137 -0.29 -11.14 12.17
CA ASN A 137 -1.61 -11.42 11.57
C ASN A 137 -2.12 -10.26 10.68
N GLY A 138 -1.33 -9.20 10.50
CA GLY A 138 -1.75 -8.03 9.73
C GLY A 138 -2.97 -7.32 10.33
N ILE A 139 -3.19 -7.42 11.64
CA ILE A 139 -4.25 -6.68 12.34
C ILE A 139 -3.85 -5.21 12.48
N ILE A 140 -2.58 -4.98 12.79
CA ILE A 140 -1.98 -3.65 12.78
C ILE A 140 -0.82 -3.67 11.80
N VAL A 141 -0.88 -2.82 10.79
CA VAL A 141 0.29 -2.54 9.94
C VAL A 141 1.20 -1.57 10.70
N PRO A 142 2.50 -1.86 10.85
CA PRO A 142 3.42 -0.95 11.51
C PRO A 142 3.37 0.47 10.91
N PRO A 143 3.62 1.52 11.70
CA PRO A 143 3.54 2.88 11.17
C PRO A 143 4.53 3.10 10.03
N VAL A 144 4.01 3.41 8.85
CA VAL A 144 4.74 3.65 7.59
C VAL A 144 4.89 5.16 7.41
N LEU A 145 6.09 5.64 7.09
CA LEU A 145 6.28 7.05 6.74
C LEU A 145 6.08 7.24 5.24
N ARG A 146 5.28 8.23 4.87
CA ARG A 146 5.15 8.73 3.51
C ARG A 146 5.50 10.20 3.46
N ARG A 147 6.16 10.65 2.41
CA ARG A 147 6.35 12.08 2.18
C ARG A 147 5.04 12.74 1.78
N LYS A 148 4.89 13.99 2.23
CA LYS A 148 3.88 14.91 1.72
C LYS A 148 4.21 15.34 0.29
N SER A 149 3.22 15.81 -0.45
CA SER A 149 3.32 16.16 -1.88
C SER A 149 3.95 17.54 -2.12
N PHE A 150 5.12 17.78 -1.53
CA PHE A 150 6.00 18.90 -1.90
C PHE A 150 6.59 18.68 -3.29
N LEU A 151 7.00 19.76 -3.96
CA LEU A 151 7.51 19.70 -5.34
C LEU A 151 8.69 18.72 -5.51
N ASN A 152 9.62 18.66 -4.54
CA ASN A 152 10.76 17.73 -4.53
C ASN A 152 10.43 16.31 -4.03
N PHE A 153 9.24 16.08 -3.48
CA PHE A 153 8.80 14.78 -2.99
C PHE A 153 7.60 14.22 -3.76
N ARG A 154 7.21 14.90 -4.83
CA ARG A 154 5.98 14.61 -5.55
C ARG A 154 6.07 13.25 -6.21
N GLU A 155 5.08 12.43 -5.94
CA GLU A 155 4.93 11.10 -6.55
C GLU A 155 3.88 11.17 -7.65
N TYR A 156 4.04 10.34 -8.67
CA TYR A 156 3.16 10.31 -9.84
C TYR A 156 2.48 8.95 -9.90
N VAL A 157 1.16 8.96 -10.08
CA VAL A 157 0.33 7.75 -10.13
C VAL A 157 -0.20 7.57 -11.54
N TYR A 158 -0.20 6.32 -12.01
CA TYR A 158 -0.70 5.93 -13.33
C TYR A 158 -1.57 4.69 -13.21
N PHE A 159 -2.75 4.72 -13.82
CA PHE A 159 -3.64 3.58 -14.01
C PHE A 159 -3.69 3.25 -15.50
N LEU A 160 -3.36 2.01 -15.85
CA LEU A 160 -3.10 1.60 -17.22
C LEU A 160 -4.03 0.47 -17.69
N LYS A 161 -4.20 0.37 -19.00
CA LYS A 161 -4.71 -0.81 -19.71
C LYS A 161 -3.57 -1.45 -20.50
N VAL A 162 -2.91 -2.42 -19.89
CA VAL A 162 -1.77 -3.14 -20.48
C VAL A 162 -2.23 -4.47 -21.08
N LYS A 163 -1.60 -4.88 -22.18
CA LYS A 163 -1.96 -6.15 -22.85
C LYS A 163 -1.61 -7.38 -22.01
N ASP A 164 -0.46 -7.34 -21.33
CA ASP A 164 0.06 -8.42 -20.50
C ASP A 164 0.57 -7.86 -19.15
N PRO A 165 -0.33 -7.72 -18.15
CA PRO A 165 0.03 -7.13 -16.87
C PRO A 165 1.06 -7.97 -16.11
N ALA A 166 1.05 -9.30 -16.26
CA ALA A 166 2.02 -10.17 -15.59
C ALA A 166 3.44 -9.95 -16.12
N LYS A 167 3.59 -9.82 -17.45
CA LYS A 167 4.90 -9.54 -18.06
C LYS A 167 5.43 -8.16 -17.65
N LEU A 168 4.58 -7.14 -17.60
CA LEU A 168 4.98 -5.82 -17.14
C LEU A 168 5.39 -5.85 -15.65
N PHE A 169 4.64 -6.58 -14.82
CA PHE A 169 4.95 -6.75 -13.40
C PHE A 169 6.35 -7.30 -13.16
N GLU A 170 6.76 -8.35 -13.89
CA GLU A 170 8.10 -8.92 -13.78
C GLU A 170 9.18 -7.95 -14.26
N LYS A 171 8.93 -7.23 -15.36
CA LYS A 171 9.87 -6.23 -15.91
C LYS A 171 10.15 -5.09 -14.91
N LEU A 172 9.14 -4.65 -14.15
CA LEU A 172 9.29 -3.51 -13.24
C LEU A 172 10.04 -3.84 -11.95
N LYS A 173 10.30 -5.12 -11.62
CA LYS A 173 11.04 -5.52 -10.41
C LYS A 173 12.45 -4.95 -10.34
N GLU A 174 13.05 -4.69 -11.50
CA GLU A 174 14.42 -4.19 -11.63
C GLU A 174 14.50 -2.66 -11.66
N SER A 175 13.35 -1.95 -11.64
CA SER A 175 13.31 -0.51 -11.76
C SER A 175 13.58 0.21 -10.44
N THR A 176 14.49 1.18 -10.44
CA THR A 176 14.78 2.05 -9.30
C THR A 176 13.88 3.30 -9.23
N GLU A 177 13.18 3.60 -10.31
CA GLU A 177 12.30 4.78 -10.46
C GLU A 177 10.89 4.53 -9.94
N ILE A 178 10.46 3.27 -9.95
CA ILE A 178 9.14 2.86 -9.49
C ILE A 178 9.18 2.58 -7.98
N ILE A 179 8.22 3.12 -7.24
CA ILE A 179 8.09 2.95 -5.79
C ILE A 179 6.99 1.96 -5.39
N TYR A 180 6.01 1.77 -6.27
CA TYR A 180 4.91 0.86 -6.07
C TYR A 180 4.27 0.51 -7.41
N TYR A 181 3.85 -0.73 -7.57
CA TYR A 181 3.01 -1.11 -8.70
C TYR A 181 2.15 -2.33 -8.35
N MET A 182 1.06 -2.49 -9.08
CA MET A 182 0.05 -3.50 -8.80
C MET A 182 -0.64 -3.99 -10.07
N VAL A 183 -1.01 -5.27 -10.04
CA VAL A 183 -1.93 -5.89 -11.00
C VAL A 183 -3.32 -5.91 -10.38
N GLN A 184 -4.31 -5.61 -11.20
CA GLN A 184 -5.67 -5.37 -10.74
C GLN A 184 -6.68 -5.78 -11.82
N THR A 185 -7.95 -5.94 -11.42
CA THR A 185 -9.06 -6.26 -12.32
C THR A 185 -10.17 -5.21 -12.19
N GLY A 186 -10.45 -4.51 -13.28
CA GLY A 186 -11.50 -3.47 -13.34
C GLY A 186 -11.26 -2.43 -14.45
N PHE A 187 -11.56 -1.16 -14.16
CA PHE A 187 -11.42 -0.05 -15.10
C PHE A 187 -9.99 0.11 -15.63
N SER A 188 -8.99 -0.24 -14.83
CA SER A 188 -7.59 -0.43 -15.21
C SER A 188 -7.16 -1.84 -14.79
N ASN A 189 -6.14 -2.39 -15.45
CA ASN A 189 -5.57 -3.70 -15.10
C ASN A 189 -4.14 -3.65 -14.56
N PHE A 190 -3.55 -2.44 -14.52
CA PHE A 190 -2.25 -2.21 -13.91
C PHE A 190 -2.19 -0.81 -13.29
N GLY A 191 -1.45 -0.68 -12.18
CA GLY A 191 -1.22 0.60 -11.50
C GLY A 191 0.25 0.79 -11.20
N ILE A 192 0.76 2.02 -11.37
CA ILE A 192 2.16 2.40 -11.13
C ILE A 192 2.19 3.65 -10.25
N THR A 193 3.13 3.70 -9.32
CA THR A 193 3.54 4.93 -8.65
C THR A 193 5.05 5.09 -8.82
N SER A 194 5.49 6.26 -9.28
CA SER A 194 6.90 6.59 -9.55
C SER A 194 7.34 7.85 -8.81
N LYS A 195 8.66 7.98 -8.60
CA LYS A 195 9.27 9.18 -8.00
C LYS A 195 9.28 10.37 -8.95
N ASN A 196 9.45 10.09 -10.24
CA ASN A 196 9.55 11.07 -11.32
C ASN A 196 8.45 10.79 -12.35
N PRO A 197 8.06 11.79 -13.17
CA PRO A 197 7.21 11.53 -14.33
C PRO A 197 7.85 10.51 -15.25
N ILE A 198 7.06 9.54 -15.71
CA ILE A 198 7.47 8.53 -16.69
C ILE A 198 6.54 8.55 -17.90
N ASP A 199 7.02 7.97 -19.00
CA ASP A 199 6.22 7.62 -20.17
C ASP A 199 5.82 6.13 -20.08
N PRO A 200 4.61 5.81 -19.60
CA PRO A 200 4.19 4.42 -19.44
C PRO A 200 4.01 3.73 -20.81
N PRO A 201 4.28 2.42 -20.91
CA PRO A 201 4.40 1.72 -22.20
C PRO A 201 3.07 1.48 -22.96
N ASP A 202 1.91 1.77 -22.37
CA ASP A 202 0.58 1.39 -22.86
C ASP A 202 -0.46 2.48 -22.51
N ASP A 203 -1.73 2.21 -22.84
CA ASP A 203 -2.86 3.14 -22.67
C ASP A 203 -3.05 3.59 -21.21
N VAL A 204 -3.08 4.91 -21.01
CA VAL A 204 -3.19 5.58 -19.72
C VAL A 204 -4.64 5.98 -19.50
N VAL A 205 -5.31 5.32 -18.55
CA VAL A 205 -6.71 5.60 -18.21
C VAL A 205 -6.82 6.79 -17.25
N LEU A 206 -5.89 6.88 -16.29
CA LEU A 206 -5.78 7.99 -15.36
C LEU A 206 -4.32 8.17 -14.98
N SER A 207 -3.85 9.42 -14.96
CA SER A 207 -2.55 9.75 -14.41
C SER A 207 -2.54 11.13 -13.76
N GLY A 208 -1.56 11.36 -12.91
CA GLY A 208 -1.34 12.66 -12.30
C GLY A 208 -0.42 12.61 -11.11
N GLU A 209 -0.14 13.80 -10.60
CA GLU A 209 0.51 14.00 -9.32
C GLU A 209 -0.39 13.48 -8.19
N ARG A 210 0.22 12.84 -7.18
CA ARG A 210 -0.48 12.41 -5.97
C ARG A 210 -0.56 13.57 -4.97
N SER A 211 -1.73 13.86 -4.39
CA SER A 211 -1.82 14.72 -3.20
C SER A 211 -1.27 14.03 -1.96
N ASP A 212 -1.25 14.72 -0.82
CA ASP A 212 -1.15 14.09 0.49
C ASP A 212 -2.19 12.96 0.69
N TYR A 213 -1.87 11.99 1.55
CA TYR A 213 -2.82 10.97 1.96
C TYR A 213 -3.72 11.50 3.08
N CYS A 214 -4.98 11.09 3.04
CA CYS A 214 -5.85 11.06 4.22
C CYS A 214 -6.10 9.58 4.55
N LEU A 215 -5.85 9.17 5.78
CA LEU A 215 -6.07 7.81 6.24
C LEU A 215 -7.14 7.83 7.34
N SER A 216 -8.18 7.01 7.20
CA SER A 216 -9.20 6.92 8.23
C SER A 216 -8.68 6.19 9.48
N ILE A 217 -9.07 6.70 10.64
CA ILE A 217 -8.98 6.00 11.91
C ILE A 217 -10.31 5.26 12.05
N PRO A 218 -10.34 3.93 11.88
CA PRO A 218 -11.60 3.20 11.90
C PRO A 218 -12.25 3.24 13.27
N PRO A 219 -13.59 3.36 13.38
CA PRO A 219 -14.28 3.13 14.63
C PRO A 219 -14.15 1.67 15.07
N ASN A 220 -14.13 1.44 16.39
CA ASN A 220 -14.16 0.10 16.96
C ASN A 220 -15.59 -0.47 16.97
N CYS A 221 -16.11 -0.82 15.79
CA CYS A 221 -17.45 -1.38 15.63
C CYS A 221 -17.48 -2.52 14.61
N SER A 222 -18.63 -3.15 14.43
CA SER A 222 -18.84 -4.11 13.33
C SER A 222 -19.11 -3.40 12.01
N PHE A 223 -19.03 -4.14 10.90
CA PHE A 223 -19.44 -3.62 9.59
C PHE A 223 -20.92 -3.27 9.57
N GLU A 224 -21.78 -4.10 10.15
CA GLU A 224 -23.22 -3.82 10.25
C GLU A 224 -23.48 -2.47 10.91
N LYS A 225 -22.81 -2.21 12.05
CA LYS A 225 -22.97 -0.94 12.75
C LYS A 225 -22.43 0.24 11.95
N SER A 226 -21.28 0.08 11.28
CA SER A 226 -20.75 1.14 10.41
C SER A 226 -21.71 1.47 9.25
N LEU A 227 -22.37 0.46 8.69
CA LEU A 227 -23.32 0.65 7.59
C LEU A 227 -24.57 1.38 8.06
N GLU A 228 -25.08 1.09 9.27
CA GLU A 228 -26.16 1.88 9.88
C GLU A 228 -25.78 3.36 9.99
N VAL A 229 -24.59 3.67 10.53
CA VAL A 229 -24.09 5.04 10.67
C VAL A 229 -23.95 5.73 9.31
N ILE A 230 -23.43 5.03 8.31
CA ILE A 230 -23.36 5.55 6.93
C ILE A 230 -24.76 5.86 6.40
N GLN A 231 -25.73 4.95 6.57
CA GLN A 231 -27.11 5.18 6.12
C GLN A 231 -27.74 6.38 6.83
N GLU A 232 -27.55 6.53 8.13
CA GLU A 232 -28.00 7.71 8.88
C GLU A 232 -27.40 9.00 8.31
N LYS A 233 -26.10 9.02 8.04
CA LYS A 233 -25.42 10.17 7.41
C LYS A 233 -25.95 10.47 6.00
N LEU A 234 -26.30 9.44 5.23
CA LEU A 234 -26.90 9.61 3.90
C LEU A 234 -28.27 10.30 3.93
N THR A 235 -29.03 10.17 5.03
CA THR A 235 -30.36 10.82 5.15
C THR A 235 -30.31 12.34 5.28
N VAL A 236 -29.16 12.88 5.71
CA VAL A 236 -28.97 14.33 5.98
C VAL A 236 -28.05 15.01 4.95
N LEU A 237 -27.76 14.37 3.81
CA LEU A 237 -26.82 14.88 2.81
C LEU A 237 -27.20 16.25 2.21
N LYS A 238 -28.48 16.59 2.18
CA LYS A 238 -28.99 17.81 1.51
C LYS A 238 -28.50 19.12 2.16
N ASP A 239 -28.07 19.04 3.42
CA ASP A 239 -27.64 20.20 4.20
C ASP A 239 -26.12 20.21 4.43
N VAL A 240 -25.36 19.45 3.65
CA VAL A 240 -23.91 19.32 3.86
C VAL A 240 -23.17 20.55 3.32
N GLU A 241 -22.56 21.29 4.25
CA GLU A 241 -21.67 22.39 3.93
C GLU A 241 -20.40 21.87 3.23
N LEU A 242 -20.03 22.52 2.12
CA LEU A 242 -18.80 22.20 1.39
C LEU A 242 -17.59 22.57 2.25
N LYS A 243 -16.90 21.55 2.78
CA LYS A 243 -15.64 21.73 3.52
C LYS A 243 -14.45 21.60 2.57
N PRO A 244 -13.41 22.44 2.72
CA PRO A 244 -12.17 22.30 1.96
C PRO A 244 -11.64 20.87 2.01
N SER A 245 -11.13 20.38 0.88
CA SER A 245 -10.56 19.03 0.83
C SER A 245 -9.38 18.90 1.80
N PRO A 246 -9.30 17.83 2.60
CA PRO A 246 -8.12 17.55 3.43
C PRO A 246 -6.92 17.08 2.59
N LEU A 247 -7.08 16.89 1.28
CA LEU A 247 -6.08 16.35 0.37
C LEU A 247 -5.27 17.49 -0.27
N VAL A 248 -4.10 17.76 0.31
CA VAL A 248 -3.30 18.94 -0.02
C VAL A 248 -2.20 18.61 -1.04
N TYR A 249 -2.03 19.50 -2.01
CA TYR A 249 -0.81 19.61 -2.80
C TYR A 249 0.02 20.76 -2.24
N HIS A 250 1.32 20.55 -2.04
CA HIS A 250 2.20 21.60 -1.52
C HIS A 250 2.95 22.23 -2.67
N ASP A 251 2.62 23.47 -3.03
CA ASP A 251 3.22 24.21 -4.15
C ASP A 251 4.60 24.81 -3.82
N SER A 252 5.29 24.23 -2.85
CA SER A 252 6.63 24.63 -2.42
C SER A 252 7.58 23.44 -2.39
N PHE A 253 8.87 23.74 -2.41
CA PHE A 253 9.91 22.78 -2.05
C PHE A 253 9.96 22.64 -0.53
N TYR A 254 10.26 21.44 -0.04
CA TYR A 254 10.56 21.25 1.37
C TYR A 254 12.06 21.43 1.61
N GLU A 255 12.43 22.46 2.37
CA GLU A 255 13.80 22.76 2.78
C GLU A 255 13.88 23.07 4.29
N PRO A 256 14.99 22.73 4.98
CA PRO A 256 16.17 22.04 4.47
C PRO A 256 15.97 20.51 4.37
N TRP A 257 16.47 19.90 3.28
CA TRP A 257 16.54 18.45 3.08
C TRP A 257 17.91 18.07 2.53
N ASP A 258 18.70 17.35 3.31
CA ASP A 258 20.05 16.91 2.91
C ASP A 258 20.12 15.40 2.62
N GLU A 259 21.29 14.93 2.18
CA GLU A 259 21.55 13.52 1.88
C GLU A 259 21.31 12.61 3.11
N LYS A 260 21.58 13.09 4.32
CA LYS A 260 21.31 12.33 5.54
C LYS A 260 19.81 12.23 5.82
N ASP A 261 19.05 13.27 5.53
CA ASP A 261 17.59 13.22 5.60
C ASP A 261 17.01 12.21 4.60
N GLU A 262 17.59 12.13 3.39
CA GLU A 262 17.24 11.12 2.39
C GLU A 262 17.51 9.69 2.89
N ILE A 263 18.70 9.44 3.46
CA ILE A 263 19.05 8.14 4.06
C ILE A 263 18.06 7.81 5.19
N LEU A 264 17.81 8.74 6.11
CA LEU A 264 16.88 8.51 7.22
C LEU A 264 15.46 8.23 6.75
N TYR A 265 15.00 8.89 5.68
CA TYR A 265 13.71 8.58 5.08
C TYR A 265 13.65 7.12 4.65
N TRP A 266 14.60 6.64 3.85
CA TRP A 266 14.59 5.25 3.36
C TRP A 266 14.71 4.23 4.49
N GLU A 267 15.48 4.55 5.54
CA GLU A 267 15.63 3.70 6.73
C GLU A 267 14.33 3.53 7.54
N TYR A 268 13.48 4.55 7.56
CA TYR A 268 12.22 4.54 8.30
C TYR A 268 10.96 4.43 7.44
N TYR A 269 11.10 4.47 6.11
CA TYR A 269 10.01 4.52 5.12
C TYR A 269 8.94 3.47 5.38
N TYR A 270 9.33 2.21 5.59
CA TYR A 270 8.40 1.10 5.83
C TYR A 270 8.11 0.83 7.31
N ASN A 271 8.92 1.34 8.23
CA ASN A 271 8.78 1.03 9.65
C ASN A 271 9.37 2.13 10.54
N MET A 272 8.52 3.07 10.93
CA MET A 272 8.87 4.14 11.88
C MET A 272 9.25 3.63 13.27
N ARG A 273 9.07 2.34 13.59
CA ARG A 273 9.47 1.72 14.86
C ARG A 273 10.83 1.02 14.78
N LYS A 274 11.57 1.14 13.67
CA LYS A 274 12.96 0.62 13.55
C LYS A 274 13.82 1.17 14.72
N PRO A 275 14.63 0.34 15.39
CA PRO A 275 15.50 0.78 16.47
C PRO A 275 16.54 1.82 15.99
N LEU A 276 16.68 2.91 16.74
CA LEU A 276 17.62 4.00 16.40
C LEU A 276 19.07 3.50 16.28
N SER A 277 19.46 2.58 17.16
CA SER A 277 20.83 2.06 17.25
C SER A 277 21.29 1.32 15.99
N SER A 278 20.37 0.65 15.28
CA SER A 278 20.66 -0.01 14.00
C SER A 278 20.98 1.04 12.94
N VAL A 279 20.11 2.05 12.78
CA VAL A 279 20.28 3.14 11.81
C VAL A 279 21.56 3.95 12.08
N MET A 280 21.85 4.28 13.34
CA MET A 280 23.06 5.00 13.74
C MET A 280 24.33 4.24 13.33
N ARG A 281 24.39 2.93 13.61
CA ARG A 281 25.56 2.10 13.35
C ARG A 281 25.77 1.85 11.85
N GLU A 282 24.69 1.62 11.11
CA GLU A 282 24.73 1.32 9.68
C GLU A 282 25.11 2.54 8.83
N ASN A 283 24.62 3.73 9.19
CA ASN A 283 24.76 4.94 8.36
C ASN A 283 25.70 6.00 8.93
N GLN A 284 26.29 5.77 10.11
CA GLN A 284 27.17 6.73 10.80
C GLN A 284 26.52 8.12 11.03
N ILE A 285 25.21 8.13 11.29
CA ILE A 285 24.44 9.36 11.58
C ILE A 285 24.32 9.54 13.09
N TYR A 286 24.69 10.72 13.59
CA TYR A 286 24.58 11.06 15.01
C TYR A 286 23.13 11.07 15.51
N SER A 287 22.94 10.71 16.79
CA SER A 287 21.63 10.63 17.44
C SER A 287 20.83 11.93 17.33
N ASP A 288 21.48 13.08 17.46
CA ASP A 288 20.80 14.38 17.49
C ASP A 288 20.14 14.71 16.15
N LYS A 289 20.80 14.38 15.02
CA LYS A 289 20.22 14.51 13.68
C LYS A 289 19.00 13.61 13.54
N ILE A 290 19.09 12.35 13.96
CA ILE A 290 17.96 11.39 13.89
C ILE A 290 16.79 11.86 14.76
N MET A 291 17.05 12.28 15.99
CA MET A 291 16.01 12.73 16.92
C MET A 291 15.33 14.02 16.42
N ASN A 292 16.10 14.97 15.87
CA ASN A 292 15.55 16.17 15.27
C ASN A 292 14.74 15.86 14.01
N TRP A 293 15.21 14.95 13.16
CA TRP A 293 14.47 14.48 11.99
C TRP A 293 13.14 13.82 12.39
N ILE A 294 13.16 12.94 13.40
CA ILE A 294 11.94 12.31 13.93
C ILE A 294 10.99 13.37 14.51
N ARG A 295 11.47 14.38 15.24
CA ARG A 295 10.61 15.44 15.80
C ARG A 295 9.90 16.23 14.69
N ARG A 296 10.62 16.58 13.62
CA ARG A 296 10.10 17.34 12.47
C ARG A 296 9.36 16.51 11.43
N ARG A 297 9.20 15.19 11.64
CA ARG A 297 8.62 14.27 10.64
C ARG A 297 7.26 14.67 10.08
N ASN A 298 6.44 15.35 10.88
CA ASN A 298 5.10 15.80 10.46
C ASN A 298 5.16 17.04 9.54
N GLU A 299 6.31 17.71 9.45
CA GLU A 299 6.52 18.86 8.56
C GLU A 299 6.67 18.39 7.10
N PHE A 300 7.42 17.30 6.85
CA PHE A 300 7.68 16.75 5.51
C PHE A 300 6.92 15.46 5.18
N GLY A 301 6.36 14.79 6.18
CA GLY A 301 5.77 13.47 6.01
C GLY A 301 4.46 13.28 6.76
N GLN A 302 3.85 12.14 6.49
CA GLN A 302 2.64 11.64 7.09
C GLN A 302 2.89 10.20 7.51
N ILE A 303 2.38 9.83 8.69
CA ILE A 303 2.50 8.46 9.19
C ILE A 303 1.19 7.75 8.88
N LEU A 304 1.29 6.70 8.07
CA LEU A 304 0.18 5.83 7.73
C LEU A 304 0.22 4.59 8.61
N MET A 305 -0.89 4.29 9.27
CA MET A 305 -1.03 3.13 10.13
C MET A 305 -2.38 2.49 9.89
N PHE A 306 -2.38 1.28 9.33
CA PHE A 306 -3.62 0.60 8.97
C PHE A 306 -4.04 -0.36 10.08
N TYR A 307 -5.35 -0.44 10.30
CA TYR A 307 -6.00 -1.38 11.21
C TYR A 307 -7.01 -2.25 10.48
N PHE A 308 -6.90 -3.55 10.70
CA PHE A 308 -7.72 -4.60 10.09
C PHE A 308 -8.11 -5.59 11.20
N PRO A 309 -9.26 -5.45 11.88
CA PRO A 309 -9.55 -6.20 13.10
C PRO A 309 -9.50 -7.73 12.91
N GLU A 310 -9.82 -8.23 11.72
CA GLU A 310 -9.77 -9.66 11.38
C GLU A 310 -8.45 -10.07 10.67
N GLY A 311 -7.52 -9.13 10.50
CA GLY A 311 -6.27 -9.28 9.75
C GLY A 311 -6.40 -8.91 8.28
N GLU A 312 -5.41 -8.21 7.73
CA GLU A 312 -5.41 -7.65 6.36
C GLU A 312 -5.89 -8.63 5.28
N ARG A 313 -5.51 -9.91 5.38
CA ARG A 313 -5.82 -10.94 4.38
C ARG A 313 -7.28 -11.38 4.32
N THR A 314 -8.11 -10.99 5.30
CA THR A 314 -9.55 -11.29 5.26
C THR A 314 -10.34 -10.27 4.43
N TYR A 315 -9.67 -9.20 4.01
CA TYR A 315 -10.25 -8.11 3.23
C TYR A 315 -9.75 -8.13 1.79
N LEU A 316 -10.61 -7.63 0.89
CA LEU A 316 -10.30 -7.47 -0.51
C LEU A 316 -9.98 -5.99 -0.79
N PRO A 317 -8.71 -5.64 -1.08
CA PRO A 317 -8.34 -4.26 -1.44
C PRO A 317 -9.00 -3.87 -2.76
N SER A 318 -9.89 -2.88 -2.68
CA SER A 318 -10.63 -2.33 -3.82
C SER A 318 -10.28 -0.86 -3.96
N ILE A 319 -9.88 -0.45 -5.15
CA ILE A 319 -9.58 0.94 -5.48
C ILE A 319 -10.75 1.50 -6.25
N TYR A 320 -11.26 2.64 -5.81
CA TYR A 320 -12.26 3.41 -6.50
C TYR A 320 -11.67 4.75 -6.93
N VAL A 321 -12.04 5.19 -8.12
CA VAL A 321 -11.70 6.49 -8.66
C VAL A 321 -13.00 7.25 -8.85
N LEU A 322 -13.11 8.42 -8.25
CA LEU A 322 -14.32 9.24 -8.26
C LEU A 322 -13.99 10.62 -8.80
N LYS A 323 -14.84 11.13 -9.69
CA LYS A 323 -14.83 12.53 -10.05
C LYS A 323 -15.82 13.28 -9.15
N THR A 324 -15.29 14.11 -8.27
CA THR A 324 -16.07 14.82 -7.25
C THR A 324 -15.29 16.04 -6.78
N ASP A 325 -15.99 17.08 -6.32
CA ASP A 325 -15.43 18.21 -5.57
C ASP A 325 -15.73 18.10 -4.06
N TYR A 326 -16.45 17.05 -3.65
CA TYR A 326 -16.96 16.85 -2.30
C TYR A 326 -16.12 15.84 -1.49
N ASP A 327 -14.79 15.96 -1.57
CA ASP A 327 -13.83 15.03 -0.93
C ASP A 327 -14.17 14.77 0.53
N SER A 328 -14.39 15.84 1.29
CA SER A 328 -14.67 15.79 2.72
C SER A 328 -15.90 14.93 3.04
N VAL A 329 -16.93 14.94 2.19
CA VAL A 329 -18.16 14.16 2.36
C VAL A 329 -17.89 12.69 2.12
N VAL A 330 -17.22 12.36 1.01
CA VAL A 330 -16.87 10.98 0.65
C VAL A 330 -15.94 10.38 1.70
N ILE A 331 -14.91 11.13 2.12
CA ILE A 331 -13.96 10.70 3.16
C ILE A 331 -14.69 10.47 4.48
N ASP A 332 -15.57 11.37 4.91
CA ASP A 332 -16.30 11.23 6.18
C ASP A 332 -17.20 9.98 6.21
N LEU A 333 -17.90 9.70 5.10
CA LEU A 333 -18.74 8.50 4.95
C LEU A 333 -17.91 7.22 5.01
N PHE A 334 -16.88 7.10 4.17
CA PHE A 334 -16.09 5.87 4.11
C PHE A 334 -15.11 5.72 5.29
N SER A 335 -14.84 6.78 6.03
CA SER A 335 -14.10 6.70 7.31
C SER A 335 -14.89 6.03 8.42
N GLN A 336 -16.20 5.81 8.26
CA GLN A 336 -17.01 5.07 9.24
C GLN A 336 -16.77 3.56 9.20
N LEU A 337 -16.11 3.03 8.15
CA LEU A 337 -15.82 1.60 8.05
C LEU A 337 -14.89 1.14 9.18
N PRO A 338 -15.08 -0.07 9.75
CA PRO A 338 -14.30 -0.57 10.89
C PRO A 338 -12.88 -1.05 10.51
N VAL A 339 -12.38 -0.56 9.38
CA VAL A 339 -11.06 -0.82 8.80
C VAL A 339 -10.47 0.49 8.29
N SER A 340 -9.15 0.62 8.33
CA SER A 340 -8.50 1.80 7.75
C SER A 340 -8.75 1.86 6.24
N SER A 341 -9.12 3.06 5.77
CA SER A 341 -9.34 3.41 4.37
C SER A 341 -8.40 4.55 4.00
N ALA A 342 -7.80 4.49 2.81
CA ALA A 342 -6.87 5.50 2.35
C ALA A 342 -7.47 6.32 1.20
N PHE A 343 -7.25 7.63 1.24
CA PHE A 343 -7.77 8.60 0.28
C PHE A 343 -6.64 9.51 -0.19
N TYR A 344 -6.63 9.85 -1.47
CA TYR A 344 -5.70 10.81 -2.08
C TYR A 344 -6.24 11.26 -3.43
N ARG A 345 -5.82 12.42 -3.92
CA ARG A 345 -6.13 12.88 -5.28
C ARG A 345 -5.07 12.41 -6.26
N VAL A 346 -5.50 12.12 -7.48
CA VAL A 346 -4.66 11.95 -8.66
C VAL A 346 -5.31 12.73 -9.79
N GLY A 347 -4.64 13.81 -10.21
CA GLY A 347 -5.24 14.76 -11.14
C GLY A 347 -6.56 15.32 -10.58
N GLY A 348 -7.62 15.29 -11.39
CA GLY A 348 -8.96 15.75 -11.01
C GLY A 348 -9.79 14.75 -10.22
N CYS A 349 -9.27 13.56 -9.88
CA CYS A 349 -10.07 12.48 -9.30
C CYS A 349 -9.66 12.17 -7.86
N LEU A 350 -10.66 11.89 -7.00
CA LEU A 350 -10.47 11.28 -5.69
C LEU A 350 -10.25 9.78 -5.87
N VAL A 351 -9.11 9.29 -5.40
CA VAL A 351 -8.79 7.87 -5.34
C VAL A 351 -8.98 7.40 -3.90
N MET A 352 -9.78 6.36 -3.71
CA MET A 352 -9.98 5.71 -2.42
C MET A 352 -9.64 4.23 -2.48
N THR A 353 -8.83 3.77 -1.53
CA THR A 353 -8.54 2.36 -1.32
C THR A 353 -9.33 1.87 -0.11
N LEU A 354 -10.33 1.02 -0.38
CA LEU A 354 -11.20 0.41 0.62
C LEU A 354 -10.86 -1.07 0.80
N TYR A 355 -10.94 -1.55 2.05
CA TYR A 355 -10.65 -2.94 2.41
C TYR A 355 -11.95 -3.62 2.84
N VAL A 356 -12.70 -4.14 1.87
CA VAL A 356 -14.03 -4.72 2.15
C VAL A 356 -13.94 -6.24 2.33
N PRO A 357 -14.67 -6.83 3.29
CA PRO A 357 -14.73 -8.28 3.42
C PRO A 357 -15.42 -8.90 2.19
N PHE A 358 -15.19 -10.20 1.96
CA PHE A 358 -15.79 -10.93 0.84
C PHE A 358 -17.33 -11.03 0.90
N ARG A 359 -17.94 -10.68 2.04
CA ARG A 359 -19.40 -10.71 2.23
C ARG A 359 -20.09 -9.79 1.23
N LEU A 360 -20.99 -10.35 0.43
CA LEU A 360 -21.69 -9.64 -0.65
C LEU A 360 -22.41 -8.37 -0.17
N ILE A 361 -23.06 -8.45 1.00
CA ILE A 361 -23.82 -7.34 1.60
C ILE A 361 -22.95 -6.09 1.80
N VAL A 362 -21.73 -6.24 2.29
CA VAL A 362 -20.83 -5.10 2.53
C VAL A 362 -20.35 -4.51 1.20
N ARG A 363 -20.02 -5.37 0.23
CA ARG A 363 -19.58 -4.94 -1.11
C ARG A 363 -20.67 -4.22 -1.88
N SER A 364 -21.91 -4.71 -1.83
CA SER A 364 -23.06 -4.05 -2.44
C SER A 364 -23.35 -2.71 -1.75
N SER A 365 -23.16 -2.63 -0.43
CA SER A 365 -23.39 -1.40 0.31
C SER A 365 -22.48 -0.25 -0.13
N VAL A 366 -21.19 -0.52 -0.41
CA VAL A 366 -20.28 0.52 -0.97
C VAL A 366 -20.82 1.07 -2.29
N ARG A 367 -21.30 0.19 -3.19
CA ARG A 367 -21.90 0.62 -4.46
C ARG A 367 -23.18 1.40 -4.25
N ASN A 368 -24.05 0.96 -3.35
CA ASN A 368 -25.30 1.67 -3.03
C ASN A 368 -25.03 3.08 -2.49
N VAL A 369 -24.01 3.23 -1.63
CA VAL A 369 -23.57 4.55 -1.13
C VAL A 369 -23.11 5.43 -2.29
N LEU A 370 -22.27 4.92 -3.18
CA LEU A 370 -21.79 5.68 -4.34
C LEU A 370 -22.91 6.05 -5.32
N SER A 371 -23.83 5.13 -5.61
CA SER A 371 -25.00 5.41 -6.44
C SER A 371 -25.88 6.50 -5.80
N ARG A 372 -26.06 6.47 -4.48
CA ARG A 372 -26.78 7.53 -3.76
C ARG A 372 -26.08 8.88 -3.86
N LEU A 373 -24.76 8.91 -3.78
CA LEU A 373 -23.97 10.13 -3.96
C LEU A 373 -24.04 10.67 -5.39
N GLN A 374 -24.17 9.79 -6.40
CA GLN A 374 -24.42 10.21 -7.78
C GLN A 374 -25.82 10.79 -7.97
N GLU A 375 -26.86 10.18 -7.37
CA GLU A 375 -28.24 10.70 -7.41
C GLU A 375 -28.34 12.11 -6.84
N GLU A 376 -27.57 12.41 -5.78
CA GLU A 376 -27.51 13.73 -5.16
C GLU A 376 -26.46 14.66 -5.81
N ALA A 377 -25.89 14.28 -6.95
CA ALA A 377 -24.88 15.03 -7.71
C ALA A 377 -23.62 15.43 -6.91
N LEU A 378 -23.28 14.66 -5.88
CA LEU A 378 -22.05 14.82 -5.09
C LEU A 378 -20.87 14.05 -5.70
N VAL A 379 -21.16 13.04 -6.52
CA VAL A 379 -20.18 12.30 -7.32
C VAL A 379 -20.68 12.32 -8.76
N GLU A 380 -19.87 12.76 -9.71
CA GLU A 380 -20.26 12.76 -11.12
C GLU A 380 -20.18 11.34 -11.69
N GLU A 381 -18.99 10.75 -11.61
CA GLU A 381 -18.68 9.42 -12.11
C GLU A 381 -17.79 8.69 -11.11
N TYR A 382 -17.91 7.36 -11.10
CA TYR A 382 -16.97 6.52 -10.39
C TYR A 382 -16.69 5.24 -11.14
N ASP A 383 -15.47 4.76 -10.97
CA ASP A 383 -14.99 3.47 -11.46
C ASP A 383 -14.33 2.69 -10.33
N ASN A 384 -14.19 1.38 -10.50
CA ASN A 384 -13.52 0.54 -9.51
C ASN A 384 -12.62 -0.53 -10.13
N THR A 385 -11.61 -0.92 -9.37
CA THR A 385 -10.74 -2.05 -9.67
C THR A 385 -10.39 -2.79 -8.38
N ILE A 386 -10.08 -4.07 -8.48
CA ILE A 386 -9.71 -4.94 -7.36
C ILE A 386 -8.23 -5.25 -7.50
N VAL A 387 -7.44 -5.00 -6.45
CA VAL A 387 -6.02 -5.32 -6.45
C VAL A 387 -5.84 -6.82 -6.27
N GLU A 388 -5.15 -7.45 -7.22
CA GLU A 388 -4.88 -8.90 -7.19
C GLU A 388 -3.58 -9.18 -6.43
N TYR A 389 -2.51 -8.48 -6.82
CA TYR A 389 -1.21 -8.54 -6.20
C TYR A 389 -0.44 -7.26 -6.49
N HIS A 390 0.51 -6.95 -5.62
CA HIS A 390 1.30 -5.73 -5.70
C HIS A 390 2.74 -5.97 -5.29
N TYR A 391 3.61 -5.04 -5.66
CA TYR A 391 5.01 -5.03 -5.25
C TYR A 391 5.44 -3.63 -4.83
N ARG A 392 6.30 -3.61 -3.81
CA ARG A 392 6.98 -2.43 -3.29
C ARG A 392 8.46 -2.79 -3.26
N PRO A 393 9.28 -2.23 -4.17
CA PRO A 393 10.71 -2.50 -4.22
C PRO A 393 11.44 -2.24 -2.90
#